data_AF-A0A842V275-F1
#
_entry.id   AF-A0A842V275-F1
#
_cell.length_a   1.000
_cell.length_b   1.000
_cell.length_c   1.000
_cell.angle_alpha   90.00
_cell.angle_beta   90.00
_cell.angle_gamma   90.00
#
_symmetry.space_group_name_H-M   'P 1'
#
loop_
_entity.id
_entity.type
_entity.pdbx_description
1 polymer ?
#
loop_
_entity_poly.entity_id
_entity_poly.type
_entity_poly.pdbx_seq_one_letter_code
_entity_poly.pdbx_strand_id
1 'polypeptide(L)'
;MNVQEKIDLITSNTIDVIGKDELEKKLSEKKKLTAYIGRAPTGSLHLGHIIPLSKVFDLQKAGVKTKILIADIHAALDDLKAPWEQIKQRSEFTQKCIELSLPWNKKPEFVTGSSFQLSKDYQLDLLKISTMATINRAKRAASEVTRMKNPKVSELIYPIMQALDEEYLGVDIQWGGIDQRHIMAFARDYLPRIGYEPRVELMQPLIQGLKGPGVKMSSSIPETVIKVYDSEDSIKEKVKNAYCPEGVVKDNPVLQLCRYLLFPIRKGLKVERPAKFGGDAEFKDYESLEKVFKKKELHPLDLKKALTNELIKMFKPVRKYFKKHTDLLEALGPEFLA
;
A
#
# COMPACT_ATOMS: atom_id res chain seq x y z
N MET A 1 -19.71 12.99 10.74
CA MET A 1 -19.77 12.40 9.39
C MET A 1 -21.03 11.55 9.30
N ASN A 2 -21.91 11.85 8.35
CA ASN A 2 -23.04 10.99 7.99
C ASN A 2 -22.56 9.74 7.21
N VAL A 3 -23.47 8.82 6.88
CA VAL A 3 -23.12 7.56 6.18
C VAL A 3 -22.50 7.83 4.80
N GLN A 4 -23.10 8.72 4.01
CA GLN A 4 -22.60 9.06 2.67
C GLN A 4 -21.19 9.66 2.72
N GLU A 5 -20.93 10.60 3.63
CA GLU A 5 -19.60 11.20 3.83
C GLU A 5 -18.55 10.15 4.20
N LYS A 6 -18.93 9.11 4.96
CA LYS A 6 -18.03 7.99 5.27
C LYS A 6 -17.77 7.14 4.04
N ILE A 7 -18.80 6.82 3.25
CA ILE A 7 -18.66 6.06 2.00
C ILE A 7 -17.70 6.81 1.08
N ASP A 8 -17.96 8.09 0.83
CA ASP A 8 -17.15 8.91 -0.07
C ASP A 8 -15.69 8.95 0.39
N LEU A 9 -15.44 9.07 1.70
CA LEU A 9 -14.08 9.06 2.23
C LEU A 9 -13.40 7.68 2.11
N ILE A 10 -14.11 6.61 2.43
CA ILE A 10 -13.61 5.22 2.34
C ILE A 10 -13.26 4.88 0.87
N THR A 11 -14.13 5.24 -0.07
CA THR A 11 -13.95 4.96 -1.51
C THR A 11 -13.16 6.04 -2.25
N SER A 12 -12.74 7.11 -1.57
CA SER A 12 -11.91 8.14 -2.21
C SER A 12 -10.61 7.52 -2.74
N ASN A 13 -10.14 7.97 -3.91
CA ASN A 13 -8.88 7.50 -4.49
C ASN A 13 -8.80 5.96 -4.70
N THR A 14 -9.93 5.25 -4.74
CA THR A 14 -10.02 3.88 -5.27
C THR A 14 -10.45 3.93 -6.75
N ILE A 15 -10.08 2.91 -7.51
CA ILE A 15 -10.51 2.76 -8.91
C ILE A 15 -11.56 1.67 -9.09
N ASP A 16 -11.70 0.77 -8.13
CA ASP A 16 -12.75 -0.25 -8.11
C ASP A 16 -13.14 -0.55 -6.66
N VAL A 17 -14.41 -0.90 -6.47
CA VAL A 17 -14.99 -1.29 -5.17
C VAL A 17 -15.96 -2.43 -5.40
N ILE A 18 -15.67 -3.60 -4.82
CA ILE A 18 -16.59 -4.75 -4.84
C ILE A 18 -17.33 -4.80 -3.50
N GLY A 19 -18.67 -4.89 -3.55
CA GLY A 19 -19.49 -4.86 -2.34
C GLY A 19 -19.83 -3.44 -1.87
N LYS A 20 -20.02 -2.48 -2.78
CA LYS A 20 -20.40 -1.09 -2.42
C LYS A 20 -21.72 -1.03 -1.65
N ASP A 21 -22.72 -1.80 -2.07
CA ASP A 21 -24.02 -1.86 -1.39
C ASP A 21 -23.89 -2.49 0.02
N GLU A 22 -22.99 -3.48 0.16
CA GLU A 22 -22.67 -4.10 1.44
C GLU A 22 -21.96 -3.11 2.38
N LEU A 23 -21.12 -2.22 1.85
CA LEU A 23 -20.49 -1.16 2.62
C LEU A 23 -21.52 -0.21 3.21
N GLU A 24 -22.50 0.23 2.42
CA GLU A 24 -23.58 1.11 2.87
C GLU A 24 -24.42 0.45 3.97
N LYS A 25 -24.81 -0.81 3.76
CA LYS A 25 -25.52 -1.61 4.76
C LYS A 25 -24.72 -1.75 6.05
N LYS A 26 -23.45 -2.18 5.96
CA LYS A 26 -22.57 -2.38 7.12
C LYS A 26 -22.32 -1.08 7.89
N LEU A 27 -22.19 0.07 7.21
CA LEU A 27 -22.05 1.38 7.87
C LEU A 27 -23.32 1.85 8.59
N SER A 28 -24.49 1.38 8.13
CA SER A 28 -25.78 1.69 8.75
C SER A 28 -26.08 0.79 9.96
N GLU A 29 -25.66 -0.47 9.91
CA GLU A 29 -25.94 -1.49 10.93
C GLU A 29 -24.85 -1.58 12.01
N LYS A 30 -23.57 -1.52 11.62
CA LYS A 30 -22.44 -1.73 12.55
C LYS A 30 -21.95 -0.41 13.12
N LYS A 31 -21.69 -0.39 14.43
CA LYS A 31 -21.11 0.77 15.11
C LYS A 31 -19.69 1.10 14.62
N LYS A 32 -18.87 0.09 14.30
CA LYS A 32 -17.48 0.25 13.84
C LYS A 32 -17.11 -0.89 12.89
N LEU A 33 -16.59 -0.54 11.72
CA LEU A 33 -16.01 -1.49 10.77
C LEU A 33 -14.53 -1.71 11.05
N THR A 34 -13.99 -2.84 10.61
CA THR A 34 -12.55 -3.12 10.60
C THR A 34 -12.06 -3.35 9.18
N ALA A 35 -10.90 -2.80 8.84
CA ALA A 35 -10.26 -2.95 7.54
C ALA A 35 -8.84 -3.52 7.70
N TYR A 36 -8.34 -4.28 6.72
CA TYR A 36 -6.90 -4.63 6.63
C TYR A 36 -6.28 -4.49 5.24
N ILE A 37 -4.96 -4.36 5.26
CA ILE A 37 -4.06 -4.55 4.12
C ILE A 37 -2.94 -5.50 4.51
N GLY A 38 -2.56 -6.38 3.57
CA GLY A 38 -1.39 -7.23 3.68
C GLY A 38 -0.12 -6.58 3.12
N ARG A 39 1.00 -6.78 3.81
CA ARG A 39 2.34 -6.43 3.32
C ARG A 39 3.30 -7.60 3.52
N ALA A 40 3.67 -8.23 2.42
CA ALA A 40 4.67 -9.29 2.43
C ALA A 40 6.10 -8.71 2.60
N PRO A 41 6.90 -9.19 3.56
CA PRO A 41 8.28 -8.76 3.79
C PRO A 41 9.29 -9.34 2.78
N THR A 42 9.08 -9.09 1.48
CA THR A 42 9.86 -9.67 0.38
C THR A 42 11.15 -8.93 0.00
N GLY A 43 11.33 -7.69 0.46
CA GLY A 43 12.45 -6.83 0.06
C GLY A 43 12.43 -5.48 0.75
N SER A 44 13.26 -4.54 0.29
CA SER A 44 13.31 -3.18 0.83
C SER A 44 11.94 -2.46 0.73
N LEU A 45 11.63 -1.65 1.75
CA LEU A 45 10.39 -0.87 1.78
C LEU A 45 10.59 0.46 1.03
N HIS A 46 9.71 0.75 0.06
CA HIS A 46 9.78 1.95 -0.77
C HIS A 46 8.41 2.62 -0.94
N LEU A 47 8.37 3.77 -1.62
CA LEU A 47 7.15 4.57 -1.81
C LEU A 47 5.96 3.78 -2.35
N GLY A 48 6.16 2.93 -3.37
CA GLY A 48 5.09 2.05 -3.87
C GLY A 48 4.40 1.19 -2.80
N HIS A 49 5.09 0.86 -1.69
CA HIS A 49 4.52 0.12 -0.57
C HIS A 49 3.88 1.04 0.49
N ILE A 50 4.38 2.27 0.62
CA ILE A 50 3.85 3.26 1.56
C ILE A 50 2.56 3.90 1.04
N ILE A 51 2.42 4.08 -0.27
CA ILE A 51 1.26 4.75 -0.86
C ILE A 51 -0.05 4.05 -0.49
N PRO A 52 -0.21 2.72 -0.63
CA PRO A 52 -1.45 2.05 -0.21
C PRO A 52 -1.73 2.16 1.30
N LEU A 53 -0.69 2.31 2.13
CA LEU A 53 -0.83 2.48 3.58
C LEU A 53 -1.38 3.87 3.95
N SER A 54 -1.30 4.86 3.07
CA SER A 54 -1.89 6.19 3.31
C SER A 54 -3.42 6.12 3.47
N LYS A 55 -4.07 5.10 2.87
CA LYS A 55 -5.52 4.88 2.97
C LYS A 55 -5.97 4.61 4.42
N VAL A 56 -5.07 4.16 5.29
CA VAL A 56 -5.32 4.06 6.75
C VAL A 56 -5.83 5.39 7.32
N PHE A 57 -5.31 6.54 6.85
CA PHE A 57 -5.70 7.84 7.37
C PHE A 57 -7.15 8.19 7.01
N ASP A 58 -7.59 7.89 5.79
CA ASP A 58 -8.98 8.12 5.37
C ASP A 58 -9.94 7.14 6.08
N LEU A 59 -9.56 5.86 6.17
CA LEU A 59 -10.33 4.84 6.90
C LEU A 59 -10.51 5.22 8.38
N GLN A 60 -9.45 5.66 9.05
CA GLN A 60 -9.51 6.07 10.45
C GLN A 60 -10.34 7.35 10.65
N LYS A 61 -10.25 8.33 9.73
CA LYS A 61 -11.12 9.52 9.74
C LYS A 61 -12.60 9.13 9.59
N ALA A 62 -12.92 8.11 8.78
CA ALA A 62 -14.26 7.56 8.66
C ALA A 62 -14.72 6.72 9.87
N GLY A 63 -13.84 6.50 10.86
CA GLY A 63 -14.12 5.74 12.08
C GLY A 63 -13.86 4.23 11.97
N VAL A 64 -13.18 3.79 10.91
CA VAL A 64 -12.84 2.37 10.67
C VAL A 64 -11.59 1.98 11.47
N LYS A 65 -11.63 0.83 12.14
CA LYS A 65 -10.45 0.23 12.79
C LYS A 65 -9.55 -0.37 11.70
N THR A 66 -8.26 -0.11 11.75
CA THR A 66 -7.31 -0.53 10.70
C THR A 66 -6.30 -1.53 11.23
N LYS A 67 -6.11 -2.62 10.50
CA LYS A 67 -5.05 -3.62 10.71
C LYS A 67 -4.04 -3.59 9.56
N ILE A 68 -2.78 -3.87 9.86
CA ILE A 68 -1.74 -4.13 8.87
C ILE A 68 -1.23 -5.55 9.12
N LEU A 69 -1.42 -6.43 8.15
CA LEU A 69 -0.90 -7.79 8.19
C LEU A 69 0.53 -7.80 7.66
N ILE A 70 1.50 -8.15 8.49
CA ILE A 70 2.84 -8.53 8.05
C ILE A 70 2.74 -9.97 7.55
N ALA A 71 2.59 -10.09 6.23
CA ALA A 71 2.24 -11.34 5.54
C ALA A 71 3.51 -12.19 5.32
N ASP A 72 4.06 -12.68 6.42
CA ASP A 72 5.38 -13.28 6.52
C ASP A 72 5.45 -14.67 5.87
N ILE A 73 4.44 -15.53 6.07
CA ILE A 73 4.31 -16.81 5.33
C ILE A 73 4.13 -16.55 3.83
N HIS A 74 3.29 -15.57 3.46
CA HIS A 74 3.06 -15.21 2.06
C HIS A 74 4.34 -14.76 1.35
N ALA A 75 5.28 -14.10 2.05
CA ALA A 75 6.56 -13.71 1.48
C ALA A 75 7.45 -14.89 1.07
N ALA A 76 7.33 -16.03 1.75
CA ALA A 76 8.03 -17.25 1.38
C ALA A 76 7.28 -18.04 0.31
N LEU A 77 5.94 -18.03 0.33
CA LEU A 77 5.12 -18.72 -0.68
C LEU A 77 5.24 -18.14 -2.10
N ASP A 78 5.60 -16.86 -2.22
CA ASP A 78 5.84 -16.20 -3.51
C ASP A 78 7.31 -16.39 -3.94
N ASP A 79 7.61 -17.56 -4.52
CA ASP A 79 8.92 -17.94 -5.07
C ASP A 79 10.12 -17.69 -4.13
N LEU A 80 9.95 -17.94 -2.81
CA LEU A 80 10.98 -17.71 -1.78
C LEU A 80 11.59 -16.30 -1.82
N LYS A 81 10.82 -15.29 -2.24
CA LYS A 81 11.27 -13.89 -2.20
C LYS A 81 11.76 -13.49 -0.82
N ALA A 82 11.20 -14.07 0.24
CA ALA A 82 11.84 -14.17 1.54
C ALA A 82 12.21 -15.64 1.84
N PRO A 83 13.50 -15.96 2.07
CA PRO A 83 13.90 -17.26 2.59
C PRO A 83 13.26 -17.53 3.95
N TRP A 84 12.90 -18.78 4.24
CA TRP A 84 12.21 -19.16 5.49
C TRP A 84 12.99 -18.74 6.74
N GLU A 85 14.31 -18.86 6.68
CA GLU A 85 15.24 -18.52 7.76
C GLU A 85 15.28 -17.00 8.03
N GLN A 86 14.94 -16.18 7.03
CA GLN A 86 14.95 -14.72 7.13
C GLN A 86 13.57 -14.10 7.40
N ILE A 87 12.48 -14.88 7.39
CA ILE A 87 11.12 -14.37 7.52
C ILE A 87 10.96 -13.47 8.75
N LYS A 88 11.50 -13.90 9.91
CA LYS A 88 11.41 -13.14 11.16
C LYS A 88 12.08 -11.78 11.03
N GLN A 89 13.35 -11.74 10.62
CA GLN A 89 14.13 -10.51 10.50
C GLN A 89 13.52 -9.56 9.45
N ARG A 90 13.08 -10.09 8.30
CA ARG A 90 12.42 -9.30 7.25
C ARG A 90 11.06 -8.74 7.72
N SER A 91 10.33 -9.49 8.54
CA SER A 91 9.06 -9.05 9.16
C SER A 91 9.27 -7.90 10.14
N GLU A 92 10.24 -8.05 11.05
CA GLU A 92 10.62 -7.01 12.02
C GLU A 92 11.08 -5.73 11.30
N PHE A 93 11.93 -5.87 10.28
CA PHE A 93 12.36 -4.77 9.43
C PHE A 93 11.18 -4.06 8.74
N THR A 94 10.29 -4.83 8.11
CA THR A 94 9.15 -4.28 7.36
C THR A 94 8.20 -3.55 8.29
N GLN A 95 7.82 -4.15 9.42
CA GLN A 95 6.98 -3.51 10.43
C GLN A 95 7.64 -2.22 10.93
N LYS A 96 8.93 -2.26 11.27
CA LYS A 96 9.64 -1.09 11.79
C LYS A 96 9.69 0.06 10.79
N CYS A 97 9.94 -0.26 9.53
CA CYS A 97 9.88 0.71 8.45
C CYS A 97 8.49 1.36 8.37
N ILE A 98 7.41 0.59 8.38
CA ILE A 98 6.04 1.13 8.30
C ILE A 98 5.70 1.99 9.52
N GLU A 99 6.04 1.53 10.73
CA GLU A 99 5.80 2.26 11.97
C GLU A 99 6.45 3.65 11.97
N LEU A 100 7.63 3.78 11.37
CA LEU A 100 8.42 5.01 11.37
C LEU A 100 8.21 5.88 10.13
N SER A 101 7.67 5.33 9.03
CA SER A 101 7.54 6.02 7.74
C SER A 101 6.35 6.97 7.65
N LEU A 102 5.34 6.77 8.49
CA LEU A 102 4.08 7.50 8.42
C LEU A 102 3.78 8.20 9.75
N PRO A 103 3.22 9.43 9.73
CA PRO A 103 2.95 10.19 10.95
C PRO A 103 1.62 9.73 11.58
N TRP A 104 1.60 8.54 12.15
CA TRP A 104 0.41 7.93 12.73
C TRP A 104 -0.17 8.79 13.87
N ASN A 105 -1.40 9.29 13.70
CA ASN A 105 -2.18 9.84 14.82
C ASN A 105 -2.64 8.71 15.75
N LYS A 106 -3.12 7.63 15.14
CA LYS A 106 -3.48 6.37 15.78
C LYS A 106 -2.82 5.24 15.01
N LYS A 107 -1.92 4.50 15.67
CA LYS A 107 -1.26 3.37 15.01
C LYS A 107 -2.29 2.29 14.62
N PRO A 108 -2.21 1.72 13.41
CA PRO A 108 -2.97 0.52 13.07
C PRO A 108 -2.51 -0.66 13.95
N GLU A 109 -3.37 -1.65 14.10
CA GLU A 109 -3.01 -2.91 14.75
C GLU A 109 -2.13 -3.72 13.77
N PHE A 110 -0.90 -4.03 14.17
CA PHE A 110 -0.02 -4.91 13.40
C PHE A 110 -0.29 -6.36 13.80
N VAL A 111 -0.46 -7.22 12.80
CA VAL A 111 -0.65 -8.67 12.99
C VAL A 111 0.35 -9.39 12.10
N THR A 112 1.00 -10.43 12.61
CA THR A 112 1.94 -11.25 11.83
C THR A 112 1.20 -12.48 11.32
N GLY A 113 1.33 -12.82 10.04
CA GLY A 113 0.60 -13.95 9.43
C GLY A 113 0.81 -15.27 10.17
N SER A 114 2.07 -15.61 10.44
CA SER A 114 2.43 -16.82 11.20
C SER A 114 1.83 -16.92 12.60
N SER A 115 1.33 -15.82 13.19
CA SER A 115 0.68 -15.86 14.50
C SER A 115 -0.68 -16.55 14.51
N PHE A 116 -1.33 -16.74 13.36
CA PHE A 116 -2.65 -17.37 13.26
C PHE A 116 -2.80 -18.35 12.09
N GLN A 117 -2.04 -18.16 11.01
CA GLN A 117 -2.18 -18.94 9.77
C GLN A 117 -1.79 -20.41 9.94
N LEU A 118 -1.08 -20.79 11.02
CA LEU A 118 -0.74 -22.18 11.33
C LEU A 118 -1.68 -22.82 12.37
N SER A 119 -2.71 -22.10 12.81
CA SER A 119 -3.70 -22.65 13.74
C SER A 119 -4.50 -23.78 13.09
N LYS A 120 -4.99 -24.70 13.93
CA LYS A 120 -5.78 -25.86 13.49
C LYS A 120 -6.97 -25.44 12.62
N ASP A 121 -7.71 -24.42 13.06
CA ASP A 121 -8.92 -23.98 12.38
C ASP A 121 -8.59 -23.37 11.02
N TYR A 122 -7.57 -22.49 10.95
CA TYR A 122 -7.14 -21.87 9.70
C TYR A 122 -6.71 -22.93 8.68
N GLN A 123 -5.91 -23.90 9.12
CA GLN A 123 -5.46 -25.00 8.27
C GLN A 123 -6.61 -25.88 7.80
N LEU A 124 -7.60 -26.15 8.66
CA LEU A 124 -8.79 -26.90 8.27
C LEU A 124 -9.59 -26.17 7.19
N ASP A 125 -9.77 -24.86 7.31
CA ASP A 125 -10.50 -24.08 6.31
C ASP A 125 -9.72 -23.92 5.00
N LEU A 126 -8.38 -23.82 5.08
CA LEU A 126 -7.50 -23.89 3.91
C LEU A 126 -7.72 -25.19 3.15
N LEU A 127 -7.74 -26.32 3.86
CA LEU A 127 -8.03 -27.63 3.27
C LEU A 127 -9.44 -27.70 2.68
N LYS A 128 -10.46 -27.16 3.35
CA LYS A 128 -11.82 -27.10 2.78
C LYS A 128 -11.84 -26.35 1.46
N ILE A 129 -11.29 -25.12 1.41
CA ILE A 129 -11.25 -24.32 0.19
C ILE A 129 -10.46 -25.04 -0.91
N SER A 130 -9.34 -25.70 -0.58
CA SER A 130 -8.53 -26.40 -1.56
C SER A 130 -9.26 -27.58 -2.22
N THR A 131 -10.25 -28.19 -1.56
CA THR A 131 -11.11 -29.22 -2.19
C THR A 131 -12.12 -28.67 -3.21
N MET A 132 -12.42 -27.37 -3.17
CA MET A 132 -13.38 -26.70 -4.05
C MET A 132 -12.71 -25.84 -5.13
N ALA A 133 -11.51 -25.33 -4.85
CA ALA A 133 -10.77 -24.45 -5.73
C ALA A 133 -10.07 -25.25 -6.83
N THR A 134 -10.43 -25.00 -8.10
CA THR A 134 -9.71 -25.62 -9.22
C THR A 134 -8.34 -24.97 -9.39
N ILE A 135 -7.38 -25.73 -9.91
CA ILE A 135 -6.03 -25.21 -10.25
C ILE A 135 -6.14 -23.96 -11.14
N ASN A 136 -7.00 -23.99 -12.16
CA ASN A 136 -7.19 -22.85 -13.06
C ASN A 136 -7.69 -21.59 -12.34
N ARG A 137 -8.59 -21.77 -11.36
CA ARG A 137 -9.14 -20.66 -10.57
C ARG A 137 -8.09 -20.07 -9.64
N ALA A 138 -7.35 -20.90 -8.90
CA ALA A 138 -6.25 -20.45 -8.04
C ALA A 138 -5.12 -19.78 -8.85
N LYS A 139 -4.73 -20.37 -9.98
CA LYS A 139 -3.71 -19.82 -10.89
C LYS A 139 -4.10 -18.44 -11.43
N ARG A 140 -5.37 -18.26 -11.80
CA ARG A 140 -5.91 -16.97 -12.26
C ARG A 140 -5.96 -15.95 -11.13
N ALA A 141 -6.30 -16.38 -9.91
CA ALA A 141 -6.31 -15.52 -8.74
C ALA A 141 -4.92 -14.93 -8.45
N ALA A 142 -3.90 -15.78 -8.46
CA ALA A 142 -2.53 -15.38 -8.10
C ALA A 142 -1.77 -14.63 -9.22
N SER A 143 -2.29 -14.56 -10.45
CA SER A 143 -1.50 -14.28 -11.66
C SER A 143 -0.78 -12.93 -11.69
N GLU A 144 -1.35 -11.91 -11.06
CA GLU A 144 -0.80 -10.56 -11.01
C GLU A 144 0.06 -10.30 -9.75
N VAL A 145 0.02 -11.21 -8.78
CA VAL A 145 0.63 -11.03 -7.45
C VAL A 145 1.88 -11.90 -7.29
N THR A 146 1.79 -13.18 -7.66
CA THR A 146 2.89 -14.13 -7.50
C THR A 146 3.65 -14.37 -8.80
N ARG A 147 4.87 -14.91 -8.70
CA ARG A 147 5.67 -15.22 -9.90
C ARG A 147 5.15 -16.48 -10.62
N MET A 148 4.48 -16.29 -11.76
CA MET A 148 3.84 -17.38 -12.50
C MET A 148 4.64 -18.01 -13.65
N LYS A 149 5.94 -17.73 -13.79
CA LYS A 149 6.75 -18.27 -14.91
C LYS A 149 6.92 -19.79 -14.83
N ASN A 150 7.03 -20.35 -13.63
CA ASN A 150 7.03 -21.78 -13.34
C ASN A 150 6.38 -22.02 -11.97
N PRO A 151 5.04 -21.92 -11.88
CA PRO A 151 4.34 -21.85 -10.61
C PRO A 151 4.54 -23.14 -9.81
N LYS A 152 4.85 -22.99 -8.53
CA LYS A 152 4.90 -24.07 -7.54
C LYS A 152 3.52 -24.24 -6.93
N VAL A 153 3.40 -25.23 -6.04
CA VAL A 153 2.18 -25.46 -5.26
C VAL A 153 1.90 -24.26 -4.34
N SER A 154 2.95 -23.58 -3.85
CA SER A 154 2.81 -22.42 -2.96
C SER A 154 2.02 -21.28 -3.61
N GLU A 155 2.20 -21.01 -4.90
CA GLU A 155 1.43 -19.97 -5.60
C GLU A 155 -0.04 -20.34 -5.79
N LEU A 156 -0.40 -21.63 -5.73
CA LEU A 156 -1.80 -22.07 -5.74
C LEU A 156 -2.44 -21.97 -4.35
N ILE A 157 -1.64 -22.12 -3.28
CA ILE A 157 -2.08 -21.97 -1.88
C ILE A 157 -2.24 -20.49 -1.51
N TYR A 158 -1.36 -19.62 -2.03
CA TYR A 158 -1.35 -18.19 -1.75
C TYR A 158 -2.74 -17.50 -1.78
N PRO A 159 -3.54 -17.60 -2.86
CA PRO A 159 -4.83 -16.92 -2.91
C PRO A 159 -5.86 -17.50 -1.91
N ILE A 160 -5.73 -18.77 -1.53
CA ILE A 160 -6.58 -19.39 -0.51
C ILE A 160 -6.25 -18.80 0.86
N MET A 161 -4.97 -18.68 1.18
CA MET A 161 -4.52 -18.07 2.44
C MET A 161 -4.93 -16.61 2.54
N GLN A 162 -4.70 -15.82 1.49
CA GLN A 162 -5.10 -14.41 1.49
C GLN A 162 -6.61 -14.23 1.66
N ALA A 163 -7.44 -15.11 1.08
CA ALA A 163 -8.89 -15.09 1.31
C ALA A 163 -9.25 -15.39 2.76
N LEU A 164 -8.64 -16.40 3.37
CA LEU A 164 -8.90 -16.77 4.78
C LEU A 164 -8.44 -15.70 5.76
N ASP A 165 -7.41 -14.91 5.41
CA ASP A 165 -6.95 -13.81 6.24
C ASP A 165 -8.07 -12.81 6.55
N GLU A 166 -9.02 -12.59 5.63
CA GLU A 166 -10.19 -11.72 5.87
C GLU A 166 -11.01 -12.16 7.09
N GLU A 167 -11.30 -13.45 7.17
CA GLU A 167 -12.09 -14.04 8.26
C GLU A 167 -11.28 -14.06 9.55
N TYR A 168 -10.06 -14.58 9.52
CA TYR A 168 -9.25 -14.77 10.71
C TYR A 168 -8.72 -13.48 11.30
N LEU A 169 -8.65 -12.40 10.52
CA LEU A 169 -8.41 -11.05 11.03
C LEU A 169 -9.68 -10.37 11.56
N GLY A 170 -10.86 -10.95 11.32
CA GLY A 170 -12.15 -10.41 11.75
C GLY A 170 -12.45 -9.06 11.11
N VAL A 171 -12.24 -8.94 9.79
CA VAL A 171 -12.41 -7.67 9.07
C VAL A 171 -13.70 -7.62 8.26
N ASP A 172 -14.13 -6.40 7.98
CA ASP A 172 -15.26 -6.08 7.10
C ASP A 172 -14.79 -5.62 5.71
N ILE A 173 -13.57 -5.10 5.63
CA ILE A 173 -13.00 -4.47 4.44
C ILE A 173 -11.57 -4.99 4.23
N GLN A 174 -11.24 -5.41 3.01
CA GLN A 174 -9.87 -5.54 2.56
C GLN A 174 -9.56 -4.39 1.59
N TRP A 175 -8.36 -3.81 1.68
CA TRP A 175 -7.89 -2.90 0.64
C TRP A 175 -6.50 -3.25 0.14
N GLY A 176 -6.24 -2.91 -1.11
CA GLY A 176 -5.00 -3.21 -1.79
C GLY A 176 -4.90 -2.49 -3.13
N GLY A 177 -3.89 -2.84 -3.92
CA GLY A 177 -3.80 -2.39 -5.31
C GLY A 177 -4.75 -3.19 -6.21
N ILE A 178 -5.05 -2.66 -7.38
CA ILE A 178 -5.87 -3.33 -8.41
C ILE A 178 -5.25 -4.63 -8.93
N ASP A 179 -3.95 -4.83 -8.75
CA ASP A 179 -3.26 -6.11 -8.96
C ASP A 179 -3.79 -7.24 -8.07
N GLN A 180 -4.40 -6.93 -6.92
CA GLN A 180 -4.98 -7.93 -6.02
C GLN A 180 -6.42 -8.31 -6.38
N ARG A 181 -7.02 -7.67 -7.40
CA ARG A 181 -8.44 -7.83 -7.74
C ARG A 181 -8.88 -9.28 -7.93
N HIS A 182 -8.05 -10.11 -8.56
CA HIS A 182 -8.41 -11.50 -8.80
C HIS A 182 -8.40 -12.35 -7.50
N ILE A 183 -7.55 -12.02 -6.53
CA ILE A 183 -7.53 -12.69 -5.22
C ILE A 183 -8.71 -12.23 -4.38
N MET A 184 -9.01 -10.93 -4.35
CA MET A 184 -10.18 -10.37 -3.67
C MET A 184 -11.49 -10.96 -4.22
N ALA A 185 -11.60 -11.07 -5.55
CA ALA A 185 -12.73 -11.74 -6.19
C ALA A 185 -12.76 -13.26 -5.96
N PHE A 186 -11.61 -13.89 -5.68
CA PHE A 186 -11.54 -15.29 -5.26
C PHE A 186 -12.11 -15.43 -3.83
N ALA A 187 -11.70 -14.57 -2.90
CA ALA A 187 -12.18 -14.61 -1.53
C ALA A 187 -13.71 -14.47 -1.45
N ARG A 188 -14.27 -13.47 -2.13
CA ARG A 188 -15.72 -13.26 -2.21
C ARG A 188 -16.52 -14.45 -2.77
N ASP A 189 -15.90 -15.27 -3.62
CA ASP A 189 -16.51 -16.44 -4.26
C ASP A 189 -16.40 -17.70 -3.38
N TYR A 190 -15.32 -17.84 -2.60
CA TYR A 190 -15.00 -19.05 -1.85
C TYR A 190 -15.33 -18.97 -0.35
N LEU A 191 -15.21 -17.81 0.29
CA LEU A 191 -15.57 -17.64 1.70
C LEU A 191 -17.03 -18.01 2.00
N PRO A 192 -18.02 -17.63 1.17
CA PRO A 192 -19.42 -18.04 1.40
C PRO A 192 -19.63 -19.55 1.34
N ARG A 193 -18.82 -20.29 0.59
CA ARG A 193 -18.95 -21.75 0.44
C ARG A 193 -18.56 -22.52 1.70
N ILE A 194 -17.81 -21.88 2.60
CA ILE A 194 -17.45 -22.43 3.92
C ILE A 194 -18.15 -21.69 5.06
N GLY A 195 -19.16 -20.86 4.76
CA GLY A 195 -20.03 -20.22 5.74
C GLY A 195 -19.60 -18.83 6.21
N TYR A 196 -18.62 -18.21 5.57
CA TYR A 196 -18.14 -16.87 5.92
C TYR A 196 -18.73 -15.79 5.01
N GLU A 197 -18.96 -14.59 5.57
CA GLU A 197 -19.42 -13.45 4.77
C GLU A 197 -18.34 -12.96 3.80
N PRO A 198 -18.70 -12.48 2.59
CA PRO A 198 -17.75 -11.79 1.73
C PRO A 198 -17.40 -10.41 2.32
N ARG A 199 -16.17 -9.94 2.10
CA ARG A 199 -15.72 -8.61 2.55
C ARG A 199 -15.86 -7.57 1.45
N VAL A 200 -15.95 -6.31 1.87
CA VAL A 200 -15.89 -5.18 0.93
C VAL A 200 -14.45 -5.03 0.43
N GLU A 201 -14.27 -4.98 -0.88
CA GLU A 201 -12.94 -4.96 -1.51
C GLU A 201 -12.67 -3.57 -2.09
N LEU A 202 -11.62 -2.90 -1.61
CA LEU A 202 -11.21 -1.58 -2.07
C LEU A 202 -9.91 -1.66 -2.85
N MET A 203 -9.92 -1.24 -4.12
CA MET A 203 -8.74 -1.31 -4.98
C MET A 203 -8.24 0.08 -5.36
N GLN A 204 -6.99 0.36 -5.02
CA GLN A 204 -6.29 1.57 -5.43
C GLN A 204 -5.55 1.37 -6.75
N PRO A 205 -5.35 2.44 -7.54
CA PRO A 205 -4.59 2.32 -8.77
C PRO A 205 -3.12 2.00 -8.50
N LEU A 206 -2.47 1.32 -9.45
CA LEU A 206 -1.02 1.21 -9.45
C LEU A 206 -0.42 2.57 -9.81
N ILE A 207 0.51 3.03 -8.99
CA ILE A 207 1.18 4.31 -9.17
C ILE A 207 2.34 4.15 -10.14
N GLN A 208 2.51 5.14 -11.02
CA GLN A 208 3.60 5.17 -11.98
C GLN A 208 4.95 5.28 -11.25
N GLY A 209 5.96 4.61 -11.78
CA GLY A 209 7.35 4.79 -11.39
C GLY A 209 7.84 6.20 -11.67
N LEU A 210 8.90 6.62 -10.97
CA LEU A 210 9.40 7.99 -11.10
C LEU A 210 9.85 8.35 -12.52
N LYS A 211 10.18 7.37 -13.38
CA LYS A 211 10.56 7.61 -14.78
C LYS A 211 9.37 7.91 -15.72
N GLY A 212 8.13 7.80 -15.25
CA GLY A 212 6.94 8.15 -16.02
C GLY A 212 6.12 6.95 -16.51
N PRO A 213 5.22 7.17 -17.48
CA PRO A 213 4.21 6.18 -17.88
C PRO A 213 4.83 4.86 -18.35
N GLY A 214 4.23 3.74 -17.92
CA GLY A 214 4.65 2.40 -18.34
C GLY A 214 5.85 1.83 -17.57
N VAL A 215 6.47 2.63 -16.70
CA VAL A 215 7.52 2.17 -15.79
C VAL A 215 6.90 1.89 -14.44
N LYS A 216 6.91 0.63 -13.97
CA LYS A 216 6.48 0.29 -12.61
C LYS A 216 7.57 0.67 -11.60
N MET A 217 7.17 1.09 -10.39
CA MET A 217 8.11 1.12 -9.25
C MET A 217 8.55 -0.31 -8.95
N SER A 218 9.84 -0.61 -9.09
CA SER A 218 10.38 -1.94 -8.79
C SER A 218 11.65 -1.83 -7.97
N SER A 219 11.72 -2.59 -6.87
CA SER A 219 12.96 -2.76 -6.10
C SER A 219 14.13 -3.30 -6.94
N SER A 220 13.85 -3.95 -8.09
CA SER A 220 14.88 -4.44 -9.01
C SER A 220 15.49 -3.35 -9.89
N ILE A 221 14.92 -2.14 -9.92
CA ILE A 221 15.41 -1.00 -10.70
C ILE A 221 15.59 0.18 -9.72
N PRO A 222 16.74 0.27 -9.03
CA PRO A 222 16.94 1.16 -7.88
C PRO A 222 16.61 2.64 -8.15
N GLU A 223 16.82 3.12 -9.37
CA GLU A 223 16.55 4.50 -9.76
C GLU A 223 15.06 4.82 -9.95
N THR A 224 14.19 3.80 -9.96
CA THR A 224 12.73 3.98 -10.11
C THR A 224 11.99 4.04 -8.77
N VAL A 225 12.69 3.77 -7.66
CA VAL A 225 12.10 3.67 -6.32
C VAL A 225 12.82 4.58 -5.33
N ILE A 226 12.05 5.18 -4.42
CA ILE A 226 12.59 5.85 -3.23
C ILE A 226 12.33 4.92 -2.04
N LYS A 227 13.41 4.38 -1.46
CA LYS A 227 13.32 3.60 -0.21
C LYS A 227 13.02 4.55 0.94
N VAL A 228 12.32 4.07 1.95
CA VAL A 228 11.91 4.91 3.10
C VAL A 228 13.08 5.35 3.99
N TYR A 229 14.27 4.80 3.75
CA TYR A 229 15.51 5.14 4.44
C TYR A 229 16.62 5.62 3.49
N ASP A 230 16.30 5.92 2.23
CA ASP A 230 17.23 6.57 1.29
C ASP A 230 17.77 7.88 1.89
N SER A 231 19.03 8.23 1.59
CA SER A 231 19.61 9.50 2.03
C SER A 231 18.82 10.71 1.50
N GLU A 232 18.95 11.87 2.15
CA GLU A 232 18.26 13.09 1.69
C GLU A 232 18.68 13.48 0.28
N ASP A 233 19.94 13.25 -0.08
CA ASP A 233 20.45 13.57 -1.42
C ASP A 233 19.94 12.58 -2.46
N SER A 234 19.83 11.29 -2.12
CA SER A 234 19.18 10.28 -2.98
C SER A 234 17.71 10.64 -3.24
N ILE A 235 16.96 11.04 -2.21
CA ILE A 235 15.57 11.51 -2.38
C ILE A 235 15.50 12.74 -3.29
N LYS A 236 16.35 13.75 -3.05
CA LYS A 236 16.40 14.98 -3.88
C LYS A 236 16.69 14.65 -5.34
N GLU A 237 17.68 13.79 -5.59
CA GLU A 237 18.10 13.42 -6.94
C GLU A 237 16.97 12.66 -7.67
N LYS A 238 16.40 11.63 -7.03
CA LYS A 238 15.33 10.82 -7.62
C LYS A 238 14.08 11.66 -7.93
N VAL A 239 13.67 12.55 -7.03
CA VAL A 239 12.50 13.44 -7.27
C VAL A 239 12.82 14.51 -8.32
N LYS A 240 14.04 15.08 -8.32
CA LYS A 240 14.49 16.02 -9.36
C LYS A 240 14.39 15.39 -10.75
N ASN A 241 14.83 14.15 -10.88
CA ASN A 241 14.83 13.39 -12.14
C ASN A 241 13.48 12.74 -12.48
N ALA A 242 12.48 12.82 -11.59
CA ALA A 242 11.18 12.23 -11.84
C ALA A 242 10.47 12.87 -13.05
N TYR A 243 9.74 12.08 -13.83
CA TYR A 243 8.87 12.56 -14.89
C TYR A 243 7.78 13.46 -14.30
N CYS A 244 7.72 14.72 -14.77
CA CYS A 244 6.69 15.69 -14.36
C CYS A 244 6.59 16.79 -15.42
N PRO A 245 6.03 16.50 -16.61
CA PRO A 245 5.81 17.53 -17.62
C PRO A 245 4.79 18.55 -17.15
N GLU A 246 5.05 19.82 -17.44
CA GLU A 246 4.19 20.93 -17.05
C GLU A 246 2.81 20.83 -17.71
N GLY A 247 1.74 21.03 -16.93
CA GLY A 247 0.36 20.95 -17.40
C GLY A 247 -0.16 19.53 -17.65
N VAL A 248 0.71 18.50 -17.63
CA VAL A 248 0.31 17.11 -17.85
C VAL A 248 -0.04 16.44 -16.53
N VAL A 249 -1.32 16.18 -16.34
CA VAL A 249 -1.87 15.55 -15.13
C VAL A 249 -1.86 14.03 -15.22
N LYS A 250 -2.28 13.49 -16.36
CA LYS A 250 -2.41 12.04 -16.58
C LYS A 250 -1.05 11.36 -16.48
N ASP A 251 -0.99 10.27 -15.73
CA ASP A 251 0.22 9.44 -15.54
C ASP A 251 1.46 10.22 -15.04
N ASN A 252 1.23 11.30 -14.30
CA ASN A 252 2.30 12.11 -13.69
C ASN A 252 2.63 11.58 -12.27
N PRO A 253 3.78 10.92 -12.05
CA PRO A 253 4.12 10.30 -10.77
C PRO A 253 4.25 11.31 -9.63
N VAL A 254 4.69 12.55 -9.90
CA VAL A 254 4.79 13.60 -8.87
C VAL A 254 3.40 13.99 -8.37
N LEU A 255 2.44 14.22 -9.27
CA LEU A 255 1.06 14.50 -8.89
C LEU A 255 0.39 13.30 -8.22
N GLN A 256 0.67 12.08 -8.68
CA GLN A 256 0.17 10.87 -8.03
C GLN A 256 0.70 10.72 -6.59
N LEU A 257 1.97 11.04 -6.34
CA LEU A 257 2.51 11.07 -4.97
C LEU A 257 1.81 12.14 -4.12
N CYS A 258 1.52 13.31 -4.66
CA CYS A 258 0.70 14.29 -3.95
C CYS A 258 -0.69 13.71 -3.61
N ARG A 259 -1.40 13.19 -4.62
CA ARG A 259 -2.78 12.68 -4.51
C ARG A 259 -2.92 11.50 -3.55
N TYR A 260 -2.10 10.48 -3.73
CA TYR A 260 -2.27 9.18 -3.07
C TYR A 260 -1.41 9.02 -1.82
N LEU A 261 -0.46 9.92 -1.56
CA LEU A 261 0.37 9.87 -0.35
C LEU A 261 0.23 11.13 0.50
N LEU A 262 0.51 12.32 -0.04
CA LEU A 262 0.56 13.52 0.79
C LEU A 262 -0.82 13.99 1.28
N PHE A 263 -1.81 14.14 0.39
CA PHE A 263 -3.13 14.65 0.76
C PHE A 263 -3.96 13.73 1.69
N PRO A 264 -3.85 12.39 1.65
CA PRO A 264 -4.47 11.54 2.66
C PRO A 264 -3.91 11.79 4.07
N ILE A 265 -2.60 12.07 4.16
CA ILE A 265 -1.84 12.18 5.41
C ILE A 265 -1.86 13.61 5.98
N ARG A 266 -1.86 14.63 5.11
CA ARG A 266 -1.70 16.05 5.46
C ARG A 266 -2.99 16.84 5.21
N LYS A 267 -3.10 18.00 5.85
CA LYS A 267 -4.22 18.94 5.66
C LYS A 267 -4.03 19.90 4.47
N GLY A 268 -2.90 19.78 3.78
CA GLY A 268 -2.55 20.63 2.64
C GLY A 268 -1.08 20.51 2.27
N LEU A 269 -0.70 21.19 1.19
CA LEU A 269 0.66 21.28 0.67
C LEU A 269 1.04 22.74 0.46
N LYS A 270 2.07 23.19 1.17
CA LYS A 270 2.70 24.50 0.93
C LYS A 270 3.78 24.36 -0.14
N VAL A 271 3.74 25.21 -1.15
CA VAL A 271 4.75 25.32 -2.20
C VAL A 271 5.41 26.69 -2.11
N GLU A 272 6.67 26.71 -1.69
CA GLU A 272 7.46 27.94 -1.56
C GLU A 272 8.11 28.29 -2.88
N ARG A 273 7.78 29.47 -3.41
CA ARG A 273 8.29 29.96 -4.70
C ARG A 273 8.59 31.46 -4.64
N PRO A 274 9.65 31.92 -5.32
CA PRO A 274 9.99 33.35 -5.39
C PRO A 274 8.80 34.23 -5.82
N ALA A 275 8.72 35.46 -5.32
CA ALA A 275 7.66 36.41 -5.67
C ALA A 275 7.49 36.61 -7.18
N LYS A 276 8.60 36.62 -7.93
CA LYS A 276 8.61 36.70 -9.41
C LYS A 276 7.93 35.53 -10.13
N PHE A 277 7.66 34.42 -9.43
CA PHE A 277 6.96 33.24 -9.95
C PHE A 277 5.60 33.04 -9.26
N GLY A 278 5.06 34.08 -8.63
CA GLY A 278 3.72 34.09 -8.04
C GLY A 278 3.65 33.87 -6.52
N GLY A 279 4.79 33.87 -5.81
CA GLY A 279 4.86 33.81 -4.34
C GLY A 279 4.36 32.51 -3.71
N ASP A 280 4.60 32.30 -2.42
CA ASP A 280 4.18 31.08 -1.72
C ASP A 280 2.70 30.73 -1.98
N ALA A 281 2.44 29.46 -2.29
CA ALA A 281 1.10 28.93 -2.53
C ALA A 281 0.77 27.82 -1.53
N GLU A 282 -0.50 27.72 -1.14
CA GLU A 282 -1.00 26.66 -0.25
C GLU A 282 -2.22 25.99 -0.87
N PHE A 283 -2.16 24.67 -1.00
CA PHE A 283 -3.24 23.84 -1.54
C PHE A 283 -3.86 23.01 -0.42
N LYS A 284 -5.18 23.13 -0.21
CA LYS A 284 -5.90 22.41 0.85
C LYS A 284 -6.29 20.98 0.44
N ASP A 285 -6.42 20.75 -0.86
CA ASP A 285 -6.84 19.51 -1.47
C ASP A 285 -6.09 19.26 -2.79
N TYR A 286 -6.20 18.05 -3.31
CA TYR A 286 -5.49 17.67 -4.54
C TYR A 286 -6.11 18.35 -5.76
N GLU A 287 -7.42 18.58 -5.76
CA GLU A 287 -8.17 19.16 -6.86
C GLU A 287 -7.74 20.60 -7.16
N SER A 288 -7.48 21.40 -6.12
CA SER A 288 -6.93 22.75 -6.26
C SER A 288 -5.50 22.74 -6.79
N LEU A 289 -4.66 21.80 -6.34
CA LEU A 289 -3.30 21.60 -6.88
C LEU A 289 -3.34 21.22 -8.36
N GLU A 290 -4.14 20.21 -8.71
CA GLU A 290 -4.27 19.71 -10.08
C GLU A 290 -4.73 20.82 -11.03
N LYS A 291 -5.71 21.64 -10.61
CA LYS A 291 -6.25 22.74 -11.40
C LYS A 291 -5.16 23.77 -11.76
N VAL A 292 -4.37 24.19 -10.77
CA VAL A 292 -3.29 25.18 -10.97
C VAL A 292 -2.16 24.59 -11.80
N PHE A 293 -1.78 23.33 -11.55
CA PHE A 293 -0.75 22.65 -12.33
C PHE A 293 -1.17 22.48 -13.80
N LYS A 294 -2.41 22.08 -14.06
CA LYS A 294 -2.97 21.92 -15.42
C LYS A 294 -2.99 23.24 -16.20
N LYS A 295 -3.24 24.36 -15.52
CA LYS A 295 -3.19 25.70 -16.10
C LYS A 295 -1.78 26.24 -16.30
N LYS A 296 -0.73 25.49 -15.92
CA LYS A 296 0.68 25.91 -15.94
C LYS A 296 0.96 27.14 -15.06
N GLU A 297 0.14 27.34 -14.03
CA GLU A 297 0.33 28.39 -13.02
C GLU A 297 1.28 27.93 -11.91
N LEU A 298 1.62 26.63 -11.88
CA LEU A 298 2.60 26.01 -10.97
C LEU A 298 3.63 25.23 -11.78
N HIS A 299 4.90 25.65 -11.67
CA HIS A 299 6.00 25.01 -12.39
C HIS A 299 6.39 23.66 -11.74
N PRO A 300 6.75 22.62 -12.53
CA PRO A 300 7.14 21.30 -12.00
C PRO A 300 8.28 21.32 -10.99
N LEU A 301 9.25 22.24 -11.13
CA LEU A 301 10.39 22.33 -10.20
C LEU A 301 9.94 22.71 -8.77
N ASP A 302 8.99 23.63 -8.64
CA ASP A 302 8.49 24.08 -7.35
C ASP A 302 7.70 22.97 -6.66
N LEU A 303 6.86 22.27 -7.44
CA LEU A 303 6.11 21.11 -6.95
C LEU A 303 7.05 19.97 -6.50
N LYS A 304 8.07 19.63 -7.30
CA LYS A 304 9.08 18.63 -6.95
C LYS A 304 9.85 19.01 -5.69
N LYS A 305 10.17 20.29 -5.50
CA LYS A 305 10.86 20.79 -4.30
C LYS A 305 9.96 20.63 -3.07
N ALA A 306 8.69 21.02 -3.17
CA ALA A 306 7.72 20.85 -2.09
C ALA A 306 7.53 19.36 -1.71
N LEU A 307 7.36 18.49 -2.72
CA LEU A 307 7.29 17.03 -2.52
C LEU A 307 8.54 16.49 -1.83
N THR A 308 9.74 16.86 -2.32
CA THR A 308 11.03 16.44 -1.75
C THR A 308 11.11 16.79 -0.27
N ASN A 309 10.76 18.02 0.10
CA ASN A 309 10.80 18.49 1.49
C ASN A 309 9.86 17.68 2.39
N GLU A 310 8.65 17.38 1.92
CA GLU A 310 7.70 16.55 2.68
C GLU A 310 8.18 15.10 2.83
N LEU A 311 8.72 14.49 1.75
CA LEU A 311 9.28 13.13 1.81
C LEU A 311 10.47 13.05 2.77
N ILE A 312 11.39 14.02 2.70
CA ILE A 312 12.53 14.11 3.62
C ILE A 312 12.04 14.20 5.07
N LYS A 313 11.08 15.08 5.35
CA LYS A 313 10.51 15.26 6.70
C LYS A 313 9.82 13.98 7.19
N MET A 314 9.03 13.35 6.33
CA MET A 314 8.26 12.15 6.65
C MET A 314 9.17 10.94 6.95
N PHE A 315 10.22 10.73 6.16
CA PHE A 315 11.14 9.59 6.31
C PHE A 315 12.29 9.82 7.29
N LYS A 316 12.41 11.02 7.87
CA LYS A 316 13.44 11.35 8.87
C LYS A 316 13.51 10.36 10.05
N PRO A 317 12.38 9.89 10.66
CA PRO A 317 12.44 8.94 11.76
C PRO A 317 13.05 7.59 11.35
N VAL A 318 12.69 7.09 10.16
CA VAL A 318 13.20 5.83 9.62
C VAL A 318 14.69 5.92 9.36
N ARG A 319 15.15 6.99 8.68
CA ARG A 319 16.58 7.24 8.43
C ARG A 319 17.38 7.31 9.72
N LYS A 320 16.88 8.03 10.73
CA LYS A 320 17.56 8.16 12.04
C LYS A 320 17.68 6.81 12.74
N TYR A 321 16.68 5.94 12.60
CA TYR A 321 16.70 4.59 13.15
C TYR A 321 17.77 3.73 12.46
N PHE A 322 17.73 3.59 11.14
CA PHE A 322 18.66 2.71 10.43
C PHE A 322 20.09 3.24 10.35
N LYS A 323 20.32 4.56 10.49
CA LYS A 323 21.68 5.10 10.67
C LYS A 323 22.37 4.55 11.94
N LYS A 324 21.59 4.12 12.94
CA LYS A 324 22.10 3.53 14.18
C LYS A 324 22.07 2.00 14.20
N HIS A 325 21.44 1.39 13.20
CA HIS A 325 21.21 -0.06 13.11
C HIS A 325 21.56 -0.52 11.69
N THR A 326 22.76 -0.16 11.23
CA THR A 326 23.25 -0.51 9.88
C THR A 326 23.49 -2.01 9.77
N ASP A 327 23.89 -2.65 10.87
CA ASP A 327 24.01 -4.10 11.05
C ASP A 327 22.71 -4.85 10.67
N LEU A 328 21.54 -4.29 11.01
CA LEU A 328 20.26 -4.88 10.60
C LEU A 328 20.05 -4.86 9.09
N LEU A 329 20.51 -3.81 8.39
CA LEU A 329 20.41 -3.76 6.93
C LEU A 329 21.41 -4.69 6.26
N GLU A 330 22.64 -4.75 6.78
CA GLU A 330 23.71 -5.64 6.30
C GLU A 330 23.31 -7.11 6.43
N ALA A 331 22.70 -7.50 7.55
CA ALA A 331 22.22 -8.86 7.79
C ALA A 331 21.11 -9.30 6.83
N LEU A 332 20.31 -8.36 6.30
CA LEU A 332 19.21 -8.65 5.38
C LEU A 332 19.67 -8.83 3.93
N GLY A 333 20.85 -8.31 3.58
CA GLY A 333 21.45 -8.43 2.25
C GLY A 333 21.66 -7.11 1.51
N PRO A 334 22.42 -7.13 0.41
CA PRO A 334 22.83 -5.93 -0.32
C PRO A 334 21.67 -5.10 -0.88
N GLU A 335 20.53 -5.73 -1.19
CA GLU A 335 19.33 -5.06 -1.71
C GLU A 335 18.67 -4.13 -0.67
N PHE A 336 18.97 -4.33 0.62
CA PHE A 336 18.44 -3.53 1.73
C PHE A 336 19.30 -2.32 2.06
N LEU A 337 20.54 -2.23 1.56
CA LEU A 337 21.42 -1.09 1.81
C LEU A 337 20.89 0.18 1.12
N ALA A 338 21.21 1.34 1.71
CA ALA A 338 20.67 2.66 1.35
C ALA A 338 21.39 3.30 0.15
#